data_AF-A0A529JWW8-F1
#
_entry.id   AF-A0A529JWW8-F1
#
_cell.length_a   1.000
_cell.length_b   1.000
_cell.length_c   1.000
_cell.angle_alpha   90.00
_cell.angle_beta   90.00
_cell.angle_gamma   90.00
#
_symmetry.space_group_name_H-M   'P 1'
#
loop_
_entity.id
_entity.type
_entity.pdbx_description
1 polymer ?
#
loop_
_entity_poly.entity_id
_entity_poly.type
_entity_poly.pdbx_seq_one_letter_code
_entity_poly.pdbx_strand_id
1 'polypeptide(L)' 'SAIVRQFVEQLFEEGAPRVIIDPDPSNGRAIRAYEKAGFRAIDRRQSEYGDAVLMAIDAEEDDIE' A
#
# COMPACT_ATOMS: atom_id res chain seq x y z
N SER A 1 -4.68 -8.13 6.17
CA SER A 1 -5.75 -7.73 7.11
C SER A 1 -7.04 -7.58 6.32
N ALA A 2 -8.20 -8.02 6.81
CA ALA A 2 -9.46 -7.89 6.04
C ALA A 2 -9.85 -6.42 5.80
N ILE A 3 -9.70 -5.58 6.82
CA ILE A 3 -10.01 -4.13 6.74
C ILE A 3 -9.14 -3.40 5.71
N VAL A 4 -7.84 -3.70 5.67
CA VAL A 4 -6.92 -3.03 4.72
C VAL A 4 -7.29 -3.33 3.28
N ARG A 5 -7.69 -4.58 2.97
CA ARG A 5 -8.10 -4.94 1.61
C ARG A 5 -9.40 -4.24 1.22
N GLN A 6 -10.40 -4.29 2.08
CA GLN A 6 -11.67 -3.61 1.85
C GLN A 6 -11.49 -2.10 1.62
N PHE A 7 -10.61 -1.45 2.39
CA PHE A 7 -10.35 -0.03 2.21
C PHE A 7 -9.63 0.28 0.89
N VAL A 8 -8.71 -0.58 0.45
CA VAL A 8 -8.06 -0.46 -0.86
C VAL A 8 -9.06 -0.65 -1.99
N GLU A 9 -9.92 -1.67 -1.90
CA GLU A 9 -11.00 -1.92 -2.87
C GLU A 9 -11.91 -0.68 -3.00
N GLN A 10 -12.32 -0.09 -1.88
CA GLN A 10 -13.11 1.14 -1.89
C GLN A 10 -12.38 2.31 -2.58
N LEU A 11 -11.09 2.51 -2.29
CA LEU A 11 -10.31 3.58 -2.94
C LEU A 11 -10.20 3.37 -4.46
N PHE A 12 -10.09 2.11 -4.91
CA PHE A 12 -10.09 1.77 -6.33
C PHE A 12 -11.46 1.99 -6.97
N GLU A 13 -12.56 1.63 -6.31
CA GLU A 13 -13.92 1.95 -6.75
C GLU A 13 -14.16 3.47 -6.87
N GLU A 14 -13.51 4.28 -6.01
CA GLU A 14 -13.50 5.74 -6.08
C GLU A 14 -12.59 6.30 -7.19
N GLY A 15 -11.88 5.44 -7.92
CA GLY A 15 -11.05 5.79 -9.08
C GLY A 15 -9.59 6.08 -8.75
N ALA A 16 -9.10 5.73 -7.56
CA ALA A 16 -7.68 5.85 -7.26
C ALA A 16 -6.87 4.87 -8.12
N PRO A 17 -5.87 5.31 -8.91
CA PRO A 17 -5.09 4.39 -9.74
C PRO A 17 -4.05 3.59 -8.94
N ARG A 18 -3.70 4.07 -7.74
CA ARG A 18 -2.68 3.48 -6.86
C ARG A 18 -2.89 3.92 -5.42
N VAL A 19 -2.66 3.02 -4.47
CA VAL A 19 -2.60 3.33 -3.04
C VAL A 19 -1.16 3.18 -2.54
N ILE A 20 -0.67 4.18 -1.80
CA ILE A 20 0.68 4.20 -1.21
C ILE A 20 0.56 4.25 0.32
N ILE A 21 1.41 3.49 1.01
CA ILE A 21 1.54 3.51 2.47
C ILE A 21 3.01 3.51 2.90
N ASP A 22 3.29 4.14 4.03
CA ASP A 22 4.64 4.46 4.52
C ASP A 22 4.93 3.90 5.93
N PRO A 23 4.83 2.58 6.17
CA PRO A 23 5.18 2.02 7.47
C PRO A 23 6.62 2.35 7.90
N ASP A 24 6.78 2.59 9.20
CA ASP A 24 8.09 2.58 9.86
C ASP A 24 8.81 1.24 9.58
N PRO A 25 10.09 1.26 9.15
CA PRO A 25 10.85 0.04 8.84
C PRO A 25 10.96 -0.95 9.98
N SER A 26 10.89 -0.49 11.23
CA SER A 26 10.92 -1.34 12.43
C SER A 26 9.57 -2.02 12.70
N ASN A 27 8.47 -1.53 12.11
CA ASN A 27 7.14 -2.08 12.29
C ASN A 27 6.87 -3.26 11.35
N GLY A 28 7.60 -4.35 11.58
CA GLY A 28 7.47 -5.58 10.78
C GLY A 28 6.05 -6.13 10.74
N ARG A 29 5.24 -5.92 11.78
CA ARG A 29 3.83 -6.33 11.81
C ARG A 29 2.98 -5.57 10.78
N ALA A 30 3.17 -4.26 10.67
CA ALA A 30 2.47 -3.45 9.66
C ALA A 30 2.89 -3.84 8.25
N ILE A 31 4.20 -3.95 8.01
CA ILE A 31 4.76 -4.39 6.72
C ILE A 31 4.14 -5.73 6.29
N ARG A 32 4.17 -6.75 7.15
CA ARG A 32 3.57 -8.06 6.86
C ARG A 32 2.05 -7.99 6.63
N ALA A 33 1.35 -7.07 7.30
CA ALA A 33 -0.09 -6.91 7.11
C ALA A 33 -0.42 -6.30 5.73
N TYR A 34 0.39 -5.35 5.26
CA TYR A 34 0.28 -4.73 3.94
C TYR A 34 0.72 -5.68 2.82
N GLU A 35 1.81 -6.41 2.99
CA GLU A 35 2.21 -7.47 2.05
C GLU A 35 1.08 -8.49 1.85
N LYS A 36 0.45 -8.95 2.94
CA LYS A 36 -0.71 -9.84 2.86
C LYS A 36 -1.90 -9.19 2.15
N ALA A 37 -2.04 -7.87 2.23
CA ALA A 37 -3.08 -7.14 1.53
C ALA A 37 -2.78 -6.90 0.03
N GLY A 38 -1.57 -7.25 -0.44
CA GLY A 38 -1.18 -7.14 -1.85
C GLY A 38 -0.17 -6.02 -2.13
N PHE A 39 0.15 -5.20 -1.12
CA PHE A 39 1.16 -4.15 -1.27
C PHE A 39 2.55 -4.71 -1.48
N ARG A 40 3.37 -4.01 -2.27
CA ARG A 40 4.77 -4.32 -2.52
C ARG A 40 5.63 -3.13 -2.12
N ALA A 41 6.79 -3.39 -1.51
CA ALA A 41 7.76 -2.33 -1.23
C ALA A 41 8.30 -1.77 -2.55
N ILE A 42 8.29 -0.45 -2.69
CA ILE A 42 8.74 0.27 -3.90
C ILE A 42 9.94 1.17 -3.64
N ASP A 43 10.12 1.64 -2.41
CA ASP A 43 11.20 2.54 -2.05
C ASP A 43 11.44 2.52 -0.52
N ARG A 44 12.58 3.04 -0.11
CA ARG A 44 12.85 3.40 1.29
C ARG A 44 13.49 4.77 1.32
N ARG A 45 12.85 5.71 2.02
CA ARG A 45 13.29 7.11 2.04
C ARG A 45 13.25 7.69 3.45
N GLN A 46 14.12 8.67 3.68
CA GLN A 46 13.95 9.58 4.82
C GLN A 46 12.87 10.61 4.49
N SER A 47 11.95 10.76 5.43
CA SER A 47 10.96 11.84 5.47
C SER A 47 11.25 12.77 6.65
N GLU A 48 10.51 13.88 6.75
CA GLU A 48 10.55 14.75 7.94
C GLU A 48 10.15 14.02 9.23
N TYR A 49 9.44 12.90 9.12
CA TYR A 49 8.98 12.05 10.23
C TYR A 49 9.88 10.83 10.48
N GLY A 50 11.02 10.73 9.78
CA GLY A 50 11.97 9.62 9.89
C GLY A 50 11.97 8.69 8.69
N ASP A 51 12.70 7.57 8.81
CA ASP A 51 12.77 6.53 7.79
C ASP A 51 11.40 5.90 7.57
N ALA A 52 11.01 5.73 6.31
CA ALA A 52 9.80 5.00 5.93
C ALA A 52 10.10 4.00 4.82
N VAL A 53 9.46 2.83 4.89
CA VAL A 53 9.38 1.91 3.75
C VAL A 53 8.13 2.27 2.98
N LEU A 54 8.28 2.72 1.75
CA LEU A 54 7.12 2.93 0.90
C LEU A 54 6.67 1.63 0.27
N MET A 55 5.38 1.37 0.39
CA MET A 55 4.73 0.24 -0.23
C MET A 55 3.56 0.72 -1.08
N ALA A 56 3.34 0.09 -2.23
CA ALA A 56 2.27 0.44 -3.14
C ALA A 56 1.48 -0.80 -3.60
N ILE A 57 0.23 -0.56 -3.94
CA ILE A 57 -0.64 -1.46 -4.70
C ILE A 57 -1.32 -0.63 -5.80
N ASP A 58 -1.28 -1.16 -7.01
CA ASP A 58 -1.92 -0.57 -8.18
C ASP A 58 -3.34 -1.09 -8.29
N ALA A 59 -4.26 -0.26 -8.79
CA ALA A 59 -5.52 -0.79 -9.30
C ALA A 59 -5.17 -1.75 -10.44
N GLU A 60 -5.85 -2.89 -10.52
CA GLU A 60 -5.76 -3.69 -11.74
C GLU A 60 -6.22 -2.78 -12.88
N GLU A 61 -5.39 -2.64 -13.93
CA GLU A 61 -5.88 -2.05 -15.17
C GLU A 61 -7.04 -2.96 -15.57
N ASP A 62 -8.28 -2.48 -15.45
CA ASP A 62 -9.39 -3.10 -16.15
C ASP A 62 -8.86 -3.31 -17.58
N ASP A 63 -8.81 -4.56 -18.03
CA ASP A 63 -8.60 -4.88 -19.44
C ASP A 63 -9.78 -4.23 -20.18
N ILE A 64 -9.66 -2.92 -20.48
CA ILE A 64 -10.61 -2.20 -21.32
C ILE A 64 -10.34 -2.71 -22.73
N GLU A 65 -10.97 -3.83 -23.06
CA GLU A 65 -11.14 -4.34 -24.43
C GLU A 65 -12.33 -3.66 -25.13
#